data_AF-A0A7Y1USS6-F1
#
_entry.id   AF-A0A7Y1USS6-F1
#
_cell.length_a   1.000
_cell.length_b   1.000
_cell.length_c   1.000
_cell.angle_alpha   90.00
_cell.angle_beta   90.00
_cell.angle_gamma   90.00
#
_symmetry.space_group_name_H-M   'P 1'
#
loop_
_entity.id
_entity.type
_entity.pdbx_description
1 polymer ?
#
loop_
_entity_poly.entity_id
_entity_poly.type
_entity_poly.pdbx_seq_one_letter_code
_entity_poly.pdbx_strand_id
1 'polypeptide(L)'
;MEFRILGPLEVSDSGHLIELTAPKQRALLAVLLLSPGRVVSADRLIDELWGDDAPAGGAKTLRYHVSKLRDALEPGRHSGSEGIIVTRAPGYALDVSLDAIDAARFESLVRDARRFLSADPVYASTQLQEALALWRGPALADFFDAPFAQLEIARLDELRLSVLEDRLDTDLALERHAEIVIELEKLAAEHPFRERLWGQLMVALYRCDRQAEALRVY
;
A
#
# COMPACT_ATOMS: atom_id res chain seq x y z
N MET A 1 13.37 -11.38 -1.72
CA MET A 1 12.25 -10.96 -2.58
C MET A 1 11.40 -9.92 -1.87
N GLU A 2 11.02 -8.86 -2.58
CA GLU A 2 10.19 -7.75 -2.12
C GLU A 2 9.05 -7.52 -3.11
N PHE A 3 7.89 -7.15 -2.59
CA PHE A 3 6.66 -6.88 -3.32
C PHE A 3 6.18 -5.49 -2.99
N ARG A 4 5.95 -4.69 -4.03
CA ARG A 4 5.59 -3.30 -3.87
C ARG A 4 4.27 -3.01 -4.56
N ILE A 5 3.26 -2.64 -3.78
CA ILE A 5 1.88 -2.35 -4.24
C ILE A 5 1.39 -0.96 -3.81
N LEU A 6 2.19 -0.19 -3.08
CA LEU A 6 1.93 1.24 -2.82
C LEU A 6 2.36 2.08 -4.03
N GLY A 7 1.76 1.79 -5.19
CA GLY A 7 2.19 2.25 -6.51
C GLY A 7 1.89 1.19 -7.58
N PRO A 8 2.51 1.27 -8.77
CA PRO A 8 2.54 0.16 -9.72
C PRO A 8 3.13 -1.10 -9.08
N LEU A 9 2.61 -2.27 -9.46
CA LEU A 9 3.08 -3.55 -8.94
C LEU A 9 4.53 -3.78 -9.41
N GLU A 10 5.44 -3.79 -8.46
CA GLU A 10 6.84 -4.17 -8.67
C GLU A 10 7.17 -5.38 -7.81
N VAL A 11 7.99 -6.28 -8.37
CA VAL A 11 8.59 -7.38 -7.65
C VAL A 11 10.08 -7.29 -7.87
N SER A 12 10.86 -7.44 -6.79
CA SER A 12 12.31 -7.52 -6.88
C SER A 12 12.83 -8.70 -6.07
N ASP A 13 13.97 -9.24 -6.46
CA ASP A 13 14.73 -10.16 -5.63
C ASP A 13 16.20 -9.74 -5.54
N SER A 14 16.69 -9.62 -4.31
CA SER A 14 18.04 -9.09 -4.03
C SER A 14 18.35 -7.79 -4.79
N GLY A 15 17.37 -6.87 -4.86
CA GLY A 15 17.49 -5.58 -5.55
C GLY A 15 17.28 -5.61 -7.07
N HIS A 16 17.09 -6.78 -7.68
CA HIS A 16 16.87 -6.90 -9.13
C HIS A 16 15.38 -7.03 -9.43
N LEU A 17 14.87 -6.21 -10.35
CA LEU A 17 13.46 -6.27 -10.77
C LEU A 17 13.16 -7.59 -11.50
N ILE A 18 12.03 -8.19 -11.15
CA ILE A 18 11.47 -9.36 -11.84
C ILE A 18 10.36 -8.87 -12.77
N GLU A 19 10.56 -9.06 -14.08
CA GLU A 19 9.58 -8.65 -15.08
C GLU A 19 8.38 -9.62 -15.13
N LEU A 20 7.21 -9.12 -14.71
CA LEU A 20 5.93 -9.80 -14.87
C LEU A 20 5.11 -9.08 -15.96
N THR A 21 5.20 -9.56 -17.20
CA THR A 21 4.55 -8.92 -18.36
C THR A 21 3.11 -9.35 -18.58
N ALA A 22 2.71 -10.53 -18.12
CA ALA A 22 1.37 -11.06 -18.37
C ALA A 22 0.32 -10.45 -17.39
N PRO A 23 -0.71 -9.73 -17.88
CA PRO A 23 -1.68 -9.04 -17.02
C PRO A 23 -2.38 -9.97 -16.02
N LYS A 24 -2.78 -11.18 -16.43
CA LYS A 24 -3.43 -12.15 -15.54
C LYS A 24 -2.50 -12.71 -14.46
N GLN A 25 -1.19 -12.80 -14.72
CA GLN A 25 -0.22 -13.23 -13.70
C GLN A 25 0.03 -12.10 -12.69
N ARG A 26 0.12 -10.85 -13.16
CA ARG A 26 0.19 -9.66 -12.30
C ARG A 26 -1.04 -9.56 -11.39
N ALA A 27 -2.24 -9.71 -11.95
CA ALA A 27 -3.49 -9.69 -11.19
C ALA A 27 -3.56 -10.84 -10.18
N LEU A 28 -3.13 -12.07 -10.57
CA LEU A 28 -3.07 -13.21 -9.65
C LEU A 28 -2.16 -12.93 -8.47
N LEU A 29 -0.97 -12.38 -8.73
CA LEU A 29 -0.05 -11.99 -7.67
C LEU A 29 -0.66 -10.90 -6.77
N ALA A 30 -1.30 -9.90 -7.35
CA ALA A 30 -1.96 -8.84 -6.59
C ALA A 30 -3.03 -9.39 -5.65
N VAL A 31 -3.95 -10.24 -6.13
CA VAL A 31 -4.99 -10.86 -5.28
C VAL A 31 -4.38 -11.64 -4.11
N LEU A 32 -3.27 -12.37 -4.34
CA LEU A 32 -2.56 -13.09 -3.29
C LEU A 32 -1.86 -12.14 -2.29
N LEU A 33 -1.26 -11.04 -2.78
CA LEU A 33 -0.64 -10.00 -1.94
C LEU A 33 -1.65 -9.28 -1.05
N LEU A 34 -2.92 -9.17 -1.46
CA LEU A 34 -4.00 -8.63 -0.64
C LEU A 34 -4.50 -9.60 0.43
N SER A 35 -4.00 -10.83 0.42
CA SER A 35 -4.30 -11.87 1.40
C SER A 35 -3.03 -12.56 1.90
N PRO A 36 -2.06 -11.80 2.44
CA PRO A 36 -0.74 -12.35 2.78
C PRO A 36 -0.87 -13.41 3.88
N GLY A 37 -0.24 -14.56 3.67
CA GLY A 37 -0.31 -15.72 4.57
C GLY A 37 -1.68 -16.41 4.64
N ARG A 38 -2.71 -15.93 3.92
CA ARG A 38 -4.04 -16.54 3.87
C ARG A 38 -4.26 -17.30 2.57
N VAL A 39 -5.00 -18.40 2.65
CA VAL A 39 -5.42 -19.16 1.48
C VAL A 39 -6.55 -18.44 0.76
N VAL A 40 -6.35 -18.17 -0.52
CA VAL A 40 -7.39 -17.72 -1.46
C VAL A 40 -7.85 -18.94 -2.25
N SER A 41 -9.16 -19.23 -2.22
CA SER A 41 -9.71 -20.41 -2.91
C SER A 41 -9.52 -20.32 -4.42
N ALA A 42 -9.43 -21.47 -5.09
CA ALA A 42 -9.33 -21.51 -6.54
C ALA A 42 -10.54 -20.84 -7.22
N ASP A 43 -11.75 -21.04 -6.69
CA ASP A 43 -12.97 -20.43 -7.23
C ASP A 43 -12.94 -18.91 -7.10
N ARG A 44 -12.51 -18.38 -5.95
CA ARG A 44 -12.34 -16.93 -5.77
C ARG A 44 -11.28 -16.37 -6.71
N LEU A 45 -10.14 -17.05 -6.86
CA LEU A 45 -9.11 -16.61 -7.80
C LEU A 45 -9.63 -16.61 -9.24
N ILE A 46 -10.48 -17.57 -9.61
CA ILE A 46 -11.09 -17.59 -10.94
C ILE A 46 -12.03 -16.39 -11.11
N ASP A 47 -12.89 -16.15 -10.14
CA ASP A 47 -13.84 -15.03 -10.14
C ASP A 47 -13.13 -13.67 -10.20
N GLU A 48 -12.14 -13.43 -9.33
CA GLU A 48 -11.41 -12.16 -9.28
C GLU A 48 -10.59 -11.91 -10.57
N LEU A 49 -10.11 -12.98 -11.23
CA LEU A 49 -9.29 -12.87 -12.44
C LEU A 49 -10.11 -12.75 -13.71
N TRP A 50 -11.25 -13.42 -13.82
CA TRP A 50 -11.99 -13.50 -15.08
C TRP A 50 -13.44 -13.04 -14.97
N GLY A 51 -14.05 -13.02 -13.78
CA GLY A 51 -15.46 -12.73 -13.57
C GLY A 51 -16.33 -13.60 -14.49
N ASP A 52 -17.26 -12.94 -15.19
CA ASP A 52 -18.16 -13.59 -16.14
C ASP A 52 -17.45 -14.20 -17.37
N ASP A 53 -16.23 -13.75 -17.68
CA ASP A 53 -15.42 -14.24 -18.81
C ASP A 53 -14.55 -15.45 -18.47
N ALA A 54 -14.91 -16.20 -17.42
CA ALA A 54 -14.15 -17.38 -16.98
C ALA A 54 -14.04 -18.43 -18.10
N PRO A 55 -12.81 -18.91 -18.40
CA PRO A 55 -12.61 -19.89 -19.47
C PRO A 55 -13.22 -21.24 -19.10
N ALA A 56 -13.66 -21.99 -20.11
CA ALA A 56 -14.04 -23.39 -19.94
C ALA A 56 -12.89 -24.18 -19.30
N GLY A 57 -13.13 -24.71 -18.10
CA GLY A 57 -12.08 -25.36 -17.29
C GLY A 57 -11.18 -24.40 -16.51
N GLY A 58 -11.74 -23.33 -15.94
CA GLY A 58 -11.05 -22.30 -15.15
C GLY A 58 -9.97 -22.82 -14.19
N ALA A 59 -10.21 -23.94 -13.49
CA ALA A 59 -9.20 -24.55 -12.61
C ALA A 59 -7.91 -24.97 -13.34
N LYS A 60 -8.00 -25.46 -14.58
CA LYS A 60 -6.83 -25.83 -15.40
C LYS A 60 -6.07 -24.57 -15.82
N THR A 61 -6.78 -23.52 -16.23
CA THR A 61 -6.19 -22.23 -16.62
C THR A 61 -5.53 -21.53 -15.44
N LEU A 62 -6.17 -21.54 -14.26
CA LEU A 62 -5.59 -21.03 -13.02
C LEU A 62 -4.28 -21.76 -12.69
N ARG A 63 -4.26 -23.10 -12.72
CA ARG A 63 -3.03 -23.88 -12.50
C ARG A 63 -1.90 -23.50 -13.46
N TYR A 64 -2.23 -23.23 -14.73
CA TYR A 64 -1.26 -22.74 -15.71
C TYR A 64 -0.67 -21.38 -15.29
N HIS A 65 -1.51 -20.41 -14.94
CA HIS A 65 -1.03 -19.09 -14.49
C HIS A 65 -0.22 -19.16 -13.20
N VAL A 66 -0.63 -19.99 -12.23
CA VAL A 66 0.14 -20.23 -10.99
C VAL A 66 1.51 -20.83 -11.32
N SER A 67 1.57 -21.82 -12.22
CA SER A 67 2.86 -22.41 -12.63
C SER A 67 3.76 -21.36 -13.27
N LYS A 68 3.24 -20.56 -14.21
CA LYS A 68 4.04 -19.52 -14.87
C LYS A 68 4.48 -18.41 -13.94
N LEU A 69 3.64 -18.03 -12.98
CA LEU A 69 4.00 -17.05 -11.96
C LEU A 69 5.11 -17.59 -11.04
N ARG A 70 5.04 -18.87 -10.63
CA ARG A 70 6.13 -19.52 -9.89
C ARG A 70 7.44 -19.54 -10.68
N ASP A 71 7.38 -19.89 -11.96
CA ASP A 71 8.57 -19.91 -12.84
C ASP A 71 9.20 -18.51 -12.98
N ALA A 72 8.37 -17.47 -13.04
CA ALA A 72 8.84 -16.09 -13.16
C ALA A 72 9.43 -15.54 -11.86
N LEU A 73 8.80 -15.84 -10.72
CA LEU A 73 9.27 -15.38 -9.41
C LEU A 73 10.52 -16.14 -8.96
N GLU A 74 10.61 -17.44 -9.24
CA GLU A 74 11.68 -18.30 -8.77
C GLU A 74 12.26 -19.14 -9.93
N PRO A 75 13.00 -18.52 -10.88
CA PRO A 75 13.49 -19.21 -12.10
C PRO A 75 14.50 -20.34 -11.82
N GLY A 76 15.16 -20.32 -10.65
CA GLY A 76 16.08 -21.36 -10.18
C GLY A 76 15.42 -22.45 -9.33
N ARG A 77 14.09 -22.43 -9.20
CA ARG A 77 13.37 -23.36 -8.32
C ARG A 77 13.42 -24.79 -8.87
N HIS A 78 13.74 -25.74 -8.00
CA HIS A 78 13.64 -27.17 -8.33
C HIS A 78 12.19 -27.53 -8.68
N SER A 79 12.00 -28.22 -9.82
CA SER A 79 10.69 -28.69 -10.25
C SER A 79 10.06 -29.56 -9.17
N GLY A 80 9.01 -29.07 -8.52
CA GLY A 80 8.28 -29.77 -7.45
C GLY A 80 8.38 -29.15 -6.06
N SER A 81 9.23 -28.16 -5.80
CA SER A 81 9.12 -27.36 -4.57
C SER A 81 7.92 -26.40 -4.69
N GLU A 82 7.23 -26.12 -3.58
CA GLU A 82 6.06 -25.25 -3.61
C GLU A 82 6.43 -23.78 -3.87
N GLY A 83 7.66 -23.37 -3.53
CA GLY A 83 8.12 -21.99 -3.69
C GLY A 83 7.35 -21.02 -2.79
N ILE A 84 7.37 -19.74 -3.13
CA ILE A 84 6.66 -18.70 -2.35
C ILE A 84 5.14 -18.70 -2.58
N ILE A 85 4.64 -19.27 -3.68
CA ILE A 85 3.21 -19.47 -3.89
C ILE A 85 2.90 -20.93 -3.54
N VAL A 86 2.30 -21.19 -2.39
CA VAL A 86 2.03 -22.55 -1.90
C VAL A 86 0.64 -23.03 -2.31
N THR A 87 0.49 -24.32 -2.59
CA THR A 87 -0.82 -24.92 -2.87
C THR A 87 -1.40 -25.41 -1.54
N ARG A 88 -2.45 -24.77 -1.05
CA ARG A 88 -3.12 -25.17 0.20
C ARG A 88 -4.61 -25.25 -0.05
N ALA A 89 -5.20 -26.44 0.08
CA ALA A 89 -6.62 -26.64 -0.19
C ALA A 89 -7.48 -25.63 0.62
N PRO A 90 -8.48 -24.98 0.01
CA PRO A 90 -9.00 -25.19 -1.35
C PRO A 90 -8.38 -24.29 -2.45
N GLY A 91 -7.17 -23.75 -2.28
CA GLY A 91 -6.53 -22.92 -3.30
C GLY A 91 -5.04 -22.65 -3.08
N TYR A 92 -4.67 -21.36 -3.04
CA TYR A 92 -3.28 -20.92 -3.04
C TYR A 92 -3.04 -19.84 -1.98
N ALA A 93 -1.84 -19.78 -1.44
CA ALA A 93 -1.39 -18.69 -0.57
C ALA A 93 -0.03 -18.19 -0.99
N LEU A 94 0.27 -16.93 -0.68
CA LEU A 94 1.61 -16.38 -0.76
C LEU A 94 2.28 -16.52 0.61
N ASP A 95 3.33 -17.34 0.67
CA ASP A 95 4.12 -17.64 1.86
C ASP A 95 5.39 -16.79 1.87
N VAL A 96 5.22 -15.52 2.26
CA VAL A 96 6.28 -14.52 2.35
C VAL A 96 6.16 -13.77 3.66
N SER A 97 7.28 -13.23 4.17
CA SER A 97 7.23 -12.34 5.32
C SER A 97 6.37 -11.11 5.01
N LEU A 98 5.61 -10.62 6.00
CA LEU A 98 4.88 -9.37 5.86
C LEU A 98 5.83 -8.19 5.58
N ASP A 99 7.06 -8.23 6.10
CA ASP A 99 8.06 -7.18 5.85
C ASP A 99 8.53 -7.12 4.39
N ALA A 100 8.28 -8.18 3.62
CA ALA A 100 8.55 -8.20 2.18
C ALA A 100 7.48 -7.48 1.36
N ILE A 101 6.35 -7.06 1.97
CA ILE A 101 5.24 -6.37 1.30
C ILE A 101 5.21 -4.93 1.80
N ASP A 102 5.41 -3.96 0.90
CA ASP A 102 5.48 -2.54 1.27
C ASP A 102 4.24 -2.03 2.02
N ALA A 103 3.04 -2.49 1.63
CA ALA A 103 1.79 -2.14 2.32
C ALA A 103 1.73 -2.67 3.76
N ALA A 104 2.20 -3.89 4.01
CA ALA A 104 2.23 -4.44 5.37
C ALA A 104 3.33 -3.78 6.22
N ARG A 105 4.48 -3.47 5.61
CA ARG A 105 5.54 -2.68 6.26
C ARG A 105 5.05 -1.26 6.61
N PHE A 106 4.34 -0.61 5.70
CA PHE A 106 3.70 0.69 5.92
C PHE A 106 2.78 0.63 7.14
N GLU A 107 1.88 -0.35 7.22
CA GLU A 107 0.99 -0.51 8.36
C GLU A 107 1.72 -0.78 9.68
N SER A 108 2.82 -1.54 9.65
CA SER A 108 3.62 -1.79 10.85
C SER A 108 4.27 -0.50 11.34
N LEU A 109 4.93 0.25 10.46
CA LEU A 109 5.56 1.53 10.80
C LEU A 109 4.54 2.53 11.38
N VAL A 110 3.37 2.63 10.76
CA VAL A 110 2.28 3.51 11.23
C VAL A 110 1.79 3.08 12.62
N ARG A 111 1.58 1.78 12.83
CA ARG A 111 1.13 1.24 14.11
C ARG A 111 2.15 1.51 15.21
N ASP A 112 3.43 1.33 14.92
CA ASP A 112 4.49 1.57 15.88
C ASP A 112 4.65 3.07 16.15
N ALA A 113 4.68 3.92 15.13
CA ALA A 113 4.74 5.38 15.28
C ALA A 113 3.60 5.92 16.15
N ARG A 114 2.37 5.43 15.94
CA ARG A 114 1.17 5.83 16.71
C ARG A 114 1.29 5.56 18.20
N ARG A 115 2.09 4.56 18.62
CA ARG A 115 2.35 4.29 20.05
C ARG A 115 3.26 5.33 20.69
N PHE A 116 4.03 6.06 19.89
CA PHE A 116 5.03 7.01 20.36
C PHE A 116 4.67 8.48 20.11
N LEU A 117 3.50 8.79 19.52
CA LEU A 117 3.09 10.17 19.21
C LEU A 117 3.24 11.15 20.38
N SER A 118 2.94 10.71 21.61
CA SER A 118 3.10 11.54 22.82
C SER A 118 4.36 11.24 23.61
N ALA A 119 4.90 10.02 23.51
CA ALA A 119 6.04 9.58 24.33
C ALA A 119 7.38 9.97 23.71
N ASP A 120 7.49 9.89 22.38
CA ASP A 120 8.65 10.31 21.60
C ASP A 120 8.18 10.81 20.23
N PRO A 121 7.77 12.10 20.15
CA PRO A 121 7.27 12.68 18.89
C PRO A 121 8.33 12.71 17.79
N VAL A 122 9.63 12.76 18.14
CA VAL A 122 10.72 12.76 17.14
C VAL A 122 10.79 11.39 16.47
N TYR A 123 10.77 10.31 17.26
CA TYR A 123 10.70 8.95 16.73
C TYR A 123 9.42 8.74 15.90
N ALA A 124 8.26 9.17 16.40
CA ALA A 124 7.00 9.03 15.69
C ALA A 124 7.01 9.76 14.33
N SER A 125 7.45 11.02 14.27
CA SER A 125 7.59 11.79 13.02
C SER A 125 8.51 11.05 12.02
N THR A 126 9.65 10.55 12.48
CA THR A 126 10.60 9.79 11.65
C THR A 126 9.98 8.52 11.07
N GLN A 127 9.28 7.73 11.88
CA GLN A 127 8.63 6.50 11.42
C GLN A 127 7.46 6.77 10.46
N LEU A 128 6.69 7.84 10.67
CA LEU A 128 5.62 8.24 9.74
C LEU A 128 6.21 8.71 8.40
N GLN A 129 7.33 9.43 8.42
CA GLN A 129 8.06 9.82 7.21
C GLN A 129 8.57 8.59 6.44
N GLU A 130 9.20 7.63 7.14
CA GLU A 130 9.64 6.38 6.53
C GLU A 130 8.48 5.58 5.93
N ALA A 131 7.34 5.53 6.62
CA ALA A 131 6.14 4.87 6.11
C ALA A 131 5.64 5.55 4.82
N LEU A 132 5.54 6.87 4.80
CA LEU A 132 5.09 7.64 3.63
C LEU A 132 6.07 7.51 2.45
N ALA A 133 7.36 7.36 2.71
CA ALA A 133 8.38 7.15 1.67
C ALA A 133 8.26 5.82 0.92
N LEU A 134 7.48 4.85 1.44
CA LEU A 134 7.19 3.60 0.74
C LEU A 134 6.26 3.80 -0.48
N TRP A 135 5.47 4.88 -0.47
CA TRP A 135 4.52 5.19 -1.53
C TRP A 135 5.21 5.74 -2.78
N ARG A 136 4.99 5.07 -3.91
CA ARG A 136 5.51 5.44 -5.24
C ARG A 136 4.45 6.02 -6.17
N GLY A 137 3.19 6.05 -5.73
CA GLY A 137 2.04 6.49 -6.52
C GLY A 137 0.72 6.13 -5.83
N PRO A 138 -0.41 6.13 -6.56
CA PRO A 138 -1.66 5.55 -6.08
C PRO A 138 -1.49 4.08 -5.72
N ALA A 139 -2.18 3.60 -4.68
CA ALA A 139 -2.16 2.19 -4.33
C ALA A 139 -2.65 1.33 -5.51
N LEU A 140 -1.98 0.19 -5.76
CA LEU A 140 -2.32 -0.77 -6.81
C LEU A 140 -2.57 -0.10 -8.18
N ALA A 141 -1.72 0.84 -8.57
CA ALA A 141 -1.95 1.71 -9.74
C ALA A 141 -2.26 0.94 -11.05
N ASP A 142 -1.67 -0.25 -11.24
CA ASP A 142 -1.92 -1.10 -12.42
C ASP A 142 -3.30 -1.78 -12.43
N PHE A 143 -4.01 -1.72 -11.30
CA PHE A 143 -5.27 -2.39 -11.05
C PHE A 143 -6.37 -1.39 -10.63
N PHE A 144 -6.21 -0.11 -10.97
CA PHE A 144 -7.14 0.95 -10.61
C PHE A 144 -8.59 0.67 -11.05
N ASP A 145 -8.81 -0.01 -12.17
CA ASP A 145 -10.14 -0.38 -12.65
C ASP A 145 -10.58 -1.80 -12.25
N ALA A 146 -9.73 -2.54 -11.53
CA ALA A 146 -10.02 -3.92 -11.17
C ALA A 146 -10.97 -3.99 -9.97
N PRO A 147 -12.10 -4.72 -10.05
CA PRO A 147 -13.06 -4.82 -8.95
C PRO A 147 -12.44 -5.37 -7.65
N PHE A 148 -11.54 -6.35 -7.77
CA PHE A 148 -10.85 -6.97 -6.63
C PHE A 148 -10.01 -5.99 -5.82
N ALA A 149 -9.55 -4.90 -6.45
CA ALA A 149 -8.64 -3.94 -5.84
C ALA A 149 -9.37 -2.75 -5.19
N GLN A 150 -10.60 -2.44 -5.59
CA GLN A 150 -11.29 -1.19 -5.22
C GLN A 150 -11.35 -0.94 -3.71
N LEU A 151 -11.76 -1.96 -2.95
CA LEU A 151 -11.89 -1.84 -1.50
C LEU A 151 -10.54 -1.56 -0.84
N GLU A 152 -9.49 -2.22 -1.31
CA GLU A 152 -8.17 -2.10 -0.75
C GLU A 152 -7.48 -0.79 -1.15
N ILE A 153 -7.66 -0.34 -2.40
CA ILE A 153 -7.22 0.98 -2.85
C ILE A 153 -7.81 2.06 -1.94
N ALA A 154 -9.14 2.06 -1.77
CA ALA A 154 -9.83 3.03 -0.92
C ALA A 154 -9.32 2.99 0.53
N ARG A 155 -9.12 1.79 1.09
CA ARG A 155 -8.60 1.61 2.46
C ARG A 155 -7.18 2.14 2.62
N LEU A 156 -6.30 1.84 1.67
CA LEU A 156 -4.89 2.26 1.71
C LEU A 156 -4.76 3.77 1.49
N ASP A 157 -5.52 4.34 0.56
CA ASP A 157 -5.51 5.79 0.30
C ASP A 157 -6.06 6.57 1.50
N GLU A 158 -7.13 6.09 2.13
CA GLU A 158 -7.64 6.65 3.39
C GLU A 158 -6.60 6.58 4.51
N LEU A 159 -5.93 5.43 4.65
CA LEU A 159 -4.88 5.25 5.65
C LEU A 159 -3.69 6.19 5.37
N ARG A 160 -3.30 6.38 4.11
CA ARG A 160 -2.24 7.32 3.71
C ARG A 160 -2.56 8.75 4.16
N LEU A 161 -3.79 9.20 3.91
CA LEU A 161 -4.22 10.54 4.30
C LEU A 161 -4.22 10.70 5.83
N SER A 162 -4.73 9.71 6.55
CA SER A 162 -4.68 9.71 8.02
C SER A 162 -3.24 9.75 8.56
N VAL A 163 -2.29 9.08 7.90
CA VAL A 163 -0.87 9.08 8.28
C VAL A 163 -0.20 10.41 7.97
N LEU A 164 -0.55 11.07 6.87
CA LEU A 164 -0.11 12.44 6.58
C LEU A 164 -0.58 13.40 7.66
N GLU A 165 -1.86 13.35 8.04
CA GLU A 165 -2.39 14.17 9.14
C GLU A 165 -1.67 13.90 10.46
N ASP A 166 -1.41 12.64 10.82
CA ASP A 166 -0.68 12.29 12.05
C ASP A 166 0.74 12.85 12.03
N ARG A 167 1.42 12.79 10.88
CA ARG A 167 2.76 13.36 10.71
C ARG A 167 2.73 14.87 10.90
N LEU A 168 1.75 15.55 10.31
CA LEU A 168 1.58 16.99 10.39
C LEU A 168 1.28 17.46 11.82
N ASP A 169 0.44 16.75 12.58
CA ASP A 169 0.22 17.03 14.00
C ASP A 169 1.51 16.86 14.82
N THR A 170 2.28 15.82 14.50
CA THR A 170 3.56 15.56 15.16
C THR A 170 4.58 16.66 14.87
N ASP A 171 4.68 17.09 13.61
CA ASP A 171 5.58 18.17 13.19
C ASP A 171 5.16 19.52 13.80
N LEU A 172 3.86 19.78 13.94
CA LEU A 172 3.34 20.92 14.70
C LEU A 172 3.75 20.84 16.18
N ALA A 173 3.62 19.68 16.83
CA ALA A 173 4.02 19.48 18.22
C ALA A 173 5.53 19.67 18.43
N LEU A 174 6.34 19.36 17.42
CA LEU A 174 7.78 19.59 17.37
C LEU A 174 8.18 21.02 16.95
N GLU A 175 7.22 21.94 16.86
CA GLU A 175 7.42 23.33 16.46
C GLU A 175 7.99 23.52 15.05
N ARG A 176 7.88 22.52 14.16
CA ARG A 176 8.33 22.59 12.74
C ARG A 176 7.29 23.23 11.81
N HIS A 177 6.48 24.13 12.34
CA HIS A 177 5.31 24.70 11.67
C HIS A 177 5.67 25.41 10.35
N ALA A 178 6.79 26.13 10.29
CA ALA A 178 7.22 26.82 9.08
C ALA A 178 7.56 25.88 7.91
N GLU A 179 8.02 24.65 8.20
CA GLU A 179 8.45 23.67 7.19
C GLU A 179 7.25 23.04 6.47
N ILE A 180 6.08 22.99 7.13
CA ILE A 180 4.92 22.23 6.66
C ILE A 180 3.80 23.10 6.08
N VAL A 181 3.89 24.45 6.12
CA VAL A 181 2.80 25.32 5.62
C VAL A 181 2.48 25.08 4.15
N ILE A 182 3.50 25.04 3.29
CA ILE A 182 3.29 24.86 1.84
C ILE A 182 2.65 23.49 1.55
N GLU A 183 3.05 22.47 2.28
CA GLU A 183 2.47 21.14 2.15
C GLU A 183 1.01 21.10 2.64
N LEU A 184 0.71 21.75 3.76
CA LEU A 184 -0.65 21.90 4.28
C LEU A 184 -1.57 22.68 3.33
N GLU A 185 -1.09 23.79 2.74
CA GLU A 185 -1.83 24.56 1.73
C GLU A 185 -2.22 23.67 0.54
N LYS A 186 -1.27 22.86 0.05
CA LYS A 186 -1.52 21.91 -1.04
C LYS A 186 -2.52 20.83 -0.64
N LEU A 187 -2.30 20.16 0.49
CA LEU A 187 -3.15 19.05 0.94
C LEU A 187 -4.58 19.51 1.26
N ALA A 188 -4.74 20.68 1.86
CA ALA A 188 -6.06 21.25 2.14
C ALA A 188 -6.82 21.60 0.85
N ALA A 189 -6.13 22.09 -0.18
CA ALA A 189 -6.72 22.33 -1.49
C ALA A 189 -7.09 21.04 -2.25
N GLU A 190 -6.25 20.00 -2.14
CA GLU A 190 -6.51 18.68 -2.74
C GLU A 190 -7.64 17.93 -2.02
N HIS A 191 -7.81 18.15 -0.71
CA HIS A 191 -8.81 17.48 0.12
C HIS A 191 -9.67 18.47 0.91
N PRO A 192 -10.53 19.27 0.23
CA PRO A 192 -11.24 20.38 0.85
C PRO A 192 -12.21 19.97 1.97
N PHE A 193 -12.66 18.72 2.01
CA PHE A 193 -13.57 18.21 3.03
C PHE A 193 -12.88 17.57 4.26
N ARG A 194 -11.54 17.63 4.32
CA ARG A 194 -10.75 17.17 5.47
C ARG A 194 -10.52 18.32 6.44
N GLU A 195 -11.44 18.49 7.39
CA GLU A 195 -11.38 19.57 8.38
C GLU A 195 -10.07 19.58 9.19
N ARG A 196 -9.48 18.40 9.45
CA ARG A 196 -8.21 18.27 10.19
C ARG A 196 -7.05 18.98 9.47
N LEU A 197 -6.95 18.86 8.15
CA LEU A 197 -5.91 19.54 7.36
C LEU A 197 -6.07 21.06 7.43
N TRP A 198 -7.30 21.58 7.36
CA TRP A 198 -7.58 23.01 7.52
C TRP A 198 -7.23 23.51 8.92
N GLY A 199 -7.59 22.75 9.96
CA GLY A 199 -7.21 23.05 11.34
C GLY A 199 -5.69 23.10 11.53
N GLN A 200 -4.97 22.12 10.97
CA GLN A 200 -3.50 22.10 10.98
C GLN A 200 -2.90 23.29 10.25
N LEU A 201 -3.42 23.65 9.07
CA LEU A 201 -2.99 24.81 8.30
C LEU A 201 -3.17 26.12 9.09
N MET A 202 -4.34 26.29 9.71
CA MET A 202 -4.63 27.45 10.54
C MET A 202 -3.66 27.58 11.72
N VAL A 203 -3.37 26.48 12.43
CA VAL A 203 -2.40 26.46 13.53
C VAL A 203 -1.00 26.77 13.03
N ALA A 204 -0.58 26.18 11.90
CA ALA A 204 0.73 26.42 11.30
C ALA A 204 0.92 27.90 10.94
N LEU A 205 -0.04 28.49 10.22
CA LEU A 205 -0.05 29.90 9.83
C LEU A 205 -0.03 30.82 11.05
N TYR A 206 -0.85 30.54 12.06
CA TYR A 206 -0.87 31.32 13.29
C TYR A 206 0.49 31.31 13.99
N ARG A 207 1.14 30.14 14.10
CA ARG A 207 2.48 30.00 14.71
C ARG A 207 3.60 30.63 13.87
N CYS A 208 3.39 30.83 12.57
CA CYS A 208 4.29 31.58 11.68
C CYS A 208 4.06 33.10 11.70
N ASP A 209 3.32 33.64 12.67
CA ASP A 209 2.90 35.07 12.72
C ASP A 209 2.04 35.52 11.51
N ARG A 210 1.47 34.57 10.74
CA ARG A 210 0.58 34.83 9.59
C ARG A 210 -0.89 34.83 10.01
N GLN A 211 -1.23 35.53 11.10
CA GLN A 211 -2.57 35.51 11.70
C GLN A 211 -3.69 35.92 10.73
N ALA A 212 -3.46 36.92 9.87
CA ALA A 212 -4.45 37.35 8.88
C ALA A 212 -4.75 36.28 7.81
N GLU A 213 -3.81 35.36 7.57
CA GLU A 213 -4.00 34.22 6.68
C GLU A 213 -4.70 33.07 7.40
N ALA A 214 -4.32 32.80 8.66
CA ALA A 214 -5.00 31.83 9.50
C ALA A 214 -6.51 32.13 9.62
N LEU A 215 -6.89 33.39 9.81
CA LEU A 215 -8.30 33.82 9.89
C LEU A 215 -9.04 33.74 8.55
N ARG A 216 -8.34 33.77 7.41
CA ARG A 216 -8.95 33.59 6.08
C ARG A 216 -9.23 32.14 5.74
N VAL A 217 -8.58 31.22 6.43
CA VAL A 217 -8.74 29.77 6.27
C VAL A 217 -9.93 29.23 7.09
N TYR A 218 -10.38 29.96 8.12
CA TYR A 218 -11.60 29.67 8.88
C TYR A 218 -12.86 30.03 8.09
#